data_AF-A0A7C3BJJ3-F1
#
_entry.id   AF-A0A7C3BJJ3-F1
#
_cell.length_a   1.000
_cell.length_b   1.000
_cell.length_c   1.000
_cell.angle_alpha   90.00
_cell.angle_beta   90.00
_cell.angle_gamma   90.00
#
_symmetry.space_group_name_H-M   'P 1'
#
loop_
_entity.id
_entity.type
_entity.pdbx_description
1 polymer ?
#
loop_
_entity_poly.entity_id
_entity_poly.type
_entity_poly.pdbx_seq_one_letter_code
_entity_poly.pdbx_strand_id
1 'polypeptide(L)'
;MPSSLSTHTHAFRAMNCQISAWVLTEDSGARQALLEVQRWMQRVERELSRFRPDSDLSRLNAAAGKPYRAGELLWQVTTAALDAARATDGLFDPTVGRALIQAGYDRSFERIAGRDLKDAPLAPPRLPAAAWRDIHLDPNRRTITLPEGVQLDLGGVAC
;
A
#
# COMPACT_ATOMS: atom_id res chain seq x y z
N MET A 1 -27.65 23.17 29.42
CA MET A 1 -27.22 21.79 29.71
C MET A 1 -25.76 21.70 29.31
N PRO A 2 -24.81 21.37 30.20
CA PRO A 2 -23.44 21.15 29.77
C PRO A 2 -23.46 19.89 28.91
N SER A 3 -23.07 20.04 27.65
CA SER A 3 -23.03 18.96 26.69
C SER A 3 -21.80 18.09 27.01
N SER A 4 -22.01 16.81 27.26
CA SER A 4 -20.95 15.93 27.77
C SER A 4 -20.26 15.21 26.62
N LEU A 5 -19.26 15.87 26.04
CA LEU A 5 -18.28 15.25 25.14
C LEU A 5 -17.82 13.91 25.69
N SER A 6 -17.94 12.86 24.89
CA SER A 6 -17.53 11.49 25.24
C SER A 6 -16.53 10.95 24.24
N THR A 7 -15.53 10.22 24.72
CA THR A 7 -14.54 9.55 23.87
C THR A 7 -15.03 8.16 23.50
N HIS A 8 -15.11 7.87 22.21
CA HIS A 8 -15.41 6.56 21.66
C HIS A 8 -14.18 6.00 20.97
N THR A 9 -13.93 4.70 21.13
CA THR A 9 -12.73 4.04 20.60
C THR A 9 -13.10 2.79 19.84
N HIS A 10 -12.38 2.49 18.78
CA HIS A 10 -12.51 1.23 18.04
C HIS A 10 -11.15 0.74 17.58
N ALA A 11 -10.86 -0.54 17.79
CA ALA A 11 -9.60 -1.16 17.42
C ALA A 11 -9.86 -2.38 16.54
N PHE A 12 -9.07 -2.53 15.48
CA PHE A 12 -9.19 -3.60 14.51
C PHE A 12 -7.84 -3.86 13.81
N ARG A 13 -7.75 -4.96 13.06
CA ARG A 13 -6.60 -5.26 12.20
C ARG A 13 -6.94 -5.02 10.73
N ALA A 14 -6.03 -4.35 10.03
CA ALA A 14 -5.97 -4.24 8.58
C ALA A 14 -4.54 -3.85 8.18
N MET A 15 -4.14 -4.00 6.91
CA MET A 15 -2.83 -3.57 6.42
C MET A 15 -1.66 -4.19 7.20
N ASN A 16 -1.83 -5.41 7.72
CA ASN A 16 -0.84 -6.11 8.55
C ASN A 16 -0.46 -5.32 9.84
N CYS A 17 -1.31 -4.40 10.30
CA CYS A 17 -1.09 -3.62 11.53
C CYS A 17 -2.34 -3.62 12.43
N GLN A 18 -2.13 -3.22 13.70
CA GLN A 18 -3.22 -2.90 14.62
C GLN A 18 -3.57 -1.43 14.44
N ILE A 19 -4.81 -1.14 14.11
CA ILE A 19 -5.32 0.23 13.94
C ILE A 19 -6.26 0.52 15.10
N SER A 20 -6.08 1.70 15.69
CA SER A 20 -6.95 2.23 16.73
C SER A 20 -7.45 3.59 16.28
N ALA A 21 -8.77 3.78 16.36
CA ALA A 21 -9.44 5.03 16.03
C ALA A 21 -10.18 5.57 17.25
N TRP A 22 -10.13 6.89 17.44
CA TRP A 22 -10.77 7.60 18.54
C TRP A 22 -11.58 8.75 17.98
N VAL A 23 -12.78 8.97 18.53
CA VAL A 23 -13.58 10.16 18.25
C VAL A 23 -14.09 10.73 19.56
N LEU A 24 -13.92 12.04 19.74
CA LEU A 24 -14.45 12.81 20.86
C LEU A 24 -15.66 13.58 20.34
N THR A 25 -16.85 13.19 20.76
CA THR A 25 -18.09 13.79 20.26
C THR A 25 -19.23 13.62 21.25
N GLU A 26 -20.28 14.41 21.06
CA GLU A 26 -21.57 14.28 21.74
C GLU A 26 -22.59 13.53 20.86
N ASP A 27 -22.24 13.30 19.59
CA ASP A 27 -23.08 12.63 18.62
C ASP A 27 -23.17 11.12 18.86
N SER A 28 -24.40 10.63 18.92
CA SER A 28 -24.74 9.20 18.94
C SER A 28 -24.17 8.40 17.74
N GLY A 29 -23.84 9.07 16.63
CA GLY A 29 -23.24 8.49 15.43
C GLY A 29 -21.78 8.02 15.57
N ALA A 30 -21.12 8.28 16.70
CA ALA A 30 -19.71 7.95 16.93
C ALA A 30 -19.34 6.50 16.57
N ARG A 31 -20.18 5.54 16.98
CA ARG A 31 -19.95 4.11 16.70
C ARG A 31 -19.99 3.81 15.20
N GLN A 32 -20.94 4.40 14.48
CA GLN A 32 -21.08 4.17 13.04
C GLN A 32 -19.88 4.75 12.29
N ALA A 33 -19.44 5.96 12.64
CA ALA A 33 -18.25 6.58 12.06
C ALA A 33 -16.99 5.73 12.26
N LEU A 34 -16.79 5.17 13.46
CA LEU A 34 -15.66 4.27 13.75
C LEU A 34 -15.70 2.97 12.91
N LEU A 35 -16.89 2.42 12.65
CA LEU A 35 -17.05 1.27 11.76
C LEU A 35 -16.80 1.63 10.29
N GLU A 36 -17.08 2.86 9.87
CA GLU A 36 -16.73 3.36 8.53
C GLU A 36 -15.22 3.47 8.34
N VAL A 37 -14.48 3.90 9.36
CA VAL A 37 -13.00 3.87 9.35
C VAL A 37 -12.49 2.45 9.13
N GLN A 38 -13.03 1.45 9.84
CA GLN A 38 -12.65 0.05 9.62
C GLN A 38 -12.93 -0.39 8.18
N ARG A 39 -14.14 -0.13 7.67
CA ARG A 39 -14.52 -0.50 6.29
C ARG A 39 -13.63 0.17 5.25
N TRP A 40 -13.23 1.42 5.49
CA TRP A 40 -12.29 2.13 4.65
C TRP A 40 -10.92 1.46 4.63
N MET A 41 -10.34 1.16 5.80
CA MET A 41 -9.03 0.51 5.87
C MET A 41 -9.03 -0.90 5.25
N GLN A 42 -10.13 -1.64 5.40
CA GLN A 42 -10.30 -2.94 4.72
C GLN A 42 -10.40 -2.80 3.19
N ARG A 43 -10.99 -1.69 2.70
CA ARG A 43 -10.98 -1.36 1.27
C ARG A 43 -9.58 -1.03 0.78
N VAL A 44 -8.82 -0.23 1.53
CA VAL A 44 -7.43 0.09 1.23
C VAL A 44 -6.60 -1.19 1.13
N GLU A 45 -6.72 -2.10 2.09
CA GLU A 45 -6.03 -3.39 2.07
C GLU A 45 -6.42 -4.26 0.86
N ARG A 46 -7.72 -4.32 0.53
CA ARG A 46 -8.18 -5.07 -0.64
C ARG A 46 -7.60 -4.51 -1.94
N GLU A 47 -7.44 -3.20 -2.08
CA GLU A 47 -6.97 -2.58 -3.33
C GLU A 47 -5.44 -2.51 -3.41
N LEU A 48 -4.75 -2.25 -2.30
CA LEU A 48 -3.33 -1.88 -2.29
C LEU A 48 -2.40 -2.94 -1.66
N SER A 49 -2.92 -4.06 -1.15
CA SER A 49 -2.05 -5.09 -0.58
C SER A 49 -1.32 -5.89 -1.66
N ARG A 50 0.01 -5.87 -1.65
CA ARG A 50 0.82 -6.75 -2.50
C ARG A 50 0.78 -8.23 -2.12
N PHE A 51 0.23 -8.56 -0.95
CA PHE A 51 0.13 -9.94 -0.45
C PHE A 51 -1.19 -10.61 -0.86
N ARG A 52 -2.11 -9.84 -1.42
CA ARG A 52 -3.41 -10.30 -1.91
C ARG A 52 -3.35 -10.45 -3.43
N PRO A 53 -3.45 -11.67 -3.99
CA PRO A 53 -3.41 -11.87 -5.44
C PRO A 53 -4.56 -11.17 -6.18
N ASP A 54 -5.68 -10.94 -5.48
CA ASP A 54 -6.88 -10.28 -5.98
C ASP A 54 -6.90 -8.76 -5.75
N SER A 55 -5.79 -8.16 -5.28
CA SER A 55 -5.72 -6.71 -5.16
C SER A 55 -5.45 -6.02 -6.48
N ASP A 56 -5.83 -4.75 -6.55
CA ASP A 56 -5.56 -3.90 -7.70
C ASP A 56 -4.05 -3.71 -7.90
N LEU A 57 -3.29 -3.53 -6.81
CA LEU A 57 -1.82 -3.44 -6.87
C LEU A 57 -1.19 -4.72 -7.43
N SER A 58 -1.61 -5.89 -6.96
CA SER A 58 -1.07 -7.17 -7.44
C SER A 58 -1.39 -7.39 -8.92
N ARG A 59 -2.61 -7.03 -9.36
CA ARG A 59 -2.99 -7.07 -10.78
C ARG A 59 -2.17 -6.10 -11.64
N LEU A 60 -1.95 -4.87 -11.17
CA LEU A 60 -1.07 -3.91 -11.84
C LEU A 60 0.34 -4.47 -12.00
N ASN A 61 0.92 -5.02 -10.92
CA ASN A 61 2.25 -5.63 -10.93
C ASN A 61 2.34 -6.83 -11.90
N ALA A 62 1.28 -7.64 -11.99
CA ALA A 62 1.21 -8.75 -12.93
C ALA A 62 1.03 -8.30 -14.39
N ALA A 63 0.50 -7.09 -14.61
CA ALA A 63 0.29 -6.48 -15.92
C ALA A 63 1.48 -5.63 -16.41
N ALA A 64 2.62 -5.64 -15.71
CA ALA A 64 3.82 -4.91 -16.10
C ALA A 64 4.17 -5.11 -17.59
N GLY A 65 4.54 -4.03 -18.28
CA GLY A 65 4.70 -3.98 -19.73
C GLY A 65 3.41 -3.66 -20.51
N LYS A 66 2.24 -3.58 -19.86
CA LYS A 66 0.96 -3.24 -20.50
C LYS A 66 0.22 -2.13 -19.72
N PRO A 67 -0.56 -1.27 -20.39
CA PRO A 67 -1.42 -0.31 -19.69
C PRO A 67 -2.46 -1.02 -18.81
N TYR A 68 -2.52 -0.64 -17.54
CA TYR A 68 -3.50 -1.14 -16.57
C TYR A 68 -4.44 -0.01 -16.16
N ARG A 69 -5.75 -0.21 -16.34
CA ARG A 69 -6.77 0.77 -15.91
C ARG A 69 -6.96 0.69 -14.39
N ALA A 70 -6.41 1.68 -13.68
CA ALA A 70 -6.43 1.71 -12.23
C ALA A 70 -7.77 2.22 -11.68
N GLY A 71 -8.18 1.68 -10.53
CA GLY A 71 -9.17 2.31 -9.67
C GLY A 71 -8.66 3.64 -9.11
N GLU A 72 -9.57 4.45 -8.60
CA GLU A 72 -9.26 5.80 -8.09
C GLU A 72 -8.20 5.78 -6.98
N LEU A 73 -8.33 4.87 -6.02
CA LEU A 73 -7.41 4.79 -4.89
C LEU A 73 -5.99 4.39 -5.33
N LEU A 74 -5.86 3.36 -6.16
CA LEU A 74 -4.57 2.95 -6.70
C LEU A 74 -3.92 4.08 -7.51
N TRP A 75 -4.70 4.77 -8.35
CA TRP A 75 -4.22 5.92 -9.11
C TRP A 75 -3.66 7.02 -8.20
N GLN A 76 -4.42 7.43 -7.18
CA GLN A 76 -4.02 8.47 -6.24
C GLN A 76 -2.75 8.09 -5.48
N VAL A 77 -2.69 6.87 -4.92
CA VAL A 77 -1.56 6.43 -4.12
C VAL A 77 -0.31 6.21 -4.99
N THR A 78 -0.43 5.66 -6.20
CA THR A 78 0.70 5.56 -7.12
C THR A 78 1.21 6.94 -7.53
N THR A 79 0.32 7.91 -7.78
CA THR A 79 0.73 9.28 -8.09
C THR A 79 1.51 9.90 -6.93
N ALA A 80 0.98 9.79 -5.70
CA ALA A 80 1.66 10.28 -4.50
C ALA A 80 3.02 9.60 -4.25
N ALA A 81 3.12 8.30 -4.53
CA ALA A 81 4.37 7.55 -4.42
C ALA A 81 5.43 8.04 -5.43
N LEU A 82 5.03 8.32 -6.67
CA LEU A 82 5.93 8.88 -7.67
C LEU A 82 6.34 10.32 -7.33
N ASP A 83 5.44 11.11 -6.75
CA ASP A 83 5.75 12.45 -6.27
C ASP A 83 6.75 12.42 -5.11
N ALA A 84 6.60 11.48 -4.17
CA ALA A 84 7.58 11.25 -3.11
C ALA A 84 8.94 10.81 -3.66
N ALA A 85 8.97 9.95 -4.69
CA ALA A 85 10.20 9.55 -5.35
C ALA A 85 10.90 10.73 -6.02
N ARG A 86 10.15 11.60 -6.71
CA ARG A 86 10.68 12.85 -7.30
C ARG A 86 11.21 13.80 -6.25
N ALA A 87 10.44 14.05 -5.19
CA ALA A 87 10.79 15.00 -4.14
C ALA A 87 12.05 14.61 -3.37
N THR A 88 12.38 13.32 -3.36
CA THR A 88 13.53 12.76 -2.64
C THR A 88 14.67 12.30 -3.56
N ASP A 89 14.58 12.61 -4.86
CA ASP A 89 15.50 12.14 -5.90
C ASP A 89 15.77 10.62 -5.86
N GLY A 90 14.73 9.84 -5.52
CA GLY A 90 14.79 8.39 -5.45
C GLY A 90 15.28 7.80 -4.12
N LEU A 91 15.48 8.60 -3.06
CA LEU A 91 15.68 8.02 -1.71
C LEU A 91 14.44 7.24 -1.26
N PHE A 92 13.24 7.74 -1.60
CA PHE A 92 12.03 6.93 -1.65
C PHE A 92 11.89 6.35 -3.06
N ASP A 93 11.73 5.03 -3.18
CA ASP A 93 11.50 4.37 -4.47
C ASP A 93 10.35 3.36 -4.34
N PRO A 94 9.19 3.61 -4.98
CA PRO A 94 8.06 2.67 -4.90
C PRO A 94 8.27 1.43 -5.77
N THR A 95 9.35 1.31 -6.54
CA THR A 95 9.66 0.15 -7.40
C THR A 95 10.51 -0.93 -6.72
N VAL A 96 10.68 -0.83 -5.40
CA VAL A 96 11.44 -1.80 -4.58
C VAL A 96 10.77 -3.16 -4.43
N GLY A 97 9.56 -3.38 -4.97
CA GLY A 97 8.77 -4.59 -4.73
C GLY A 97 9.51 -5.90 -5.06
N ARG A 98 10.23 -5.97 -6.19
CA ARG A 98 11.03 -7.17 -6.51
C ARG A 98 12.24 -7.33 -5.61
N ALA A 99 12.86 -6.24 -5.18
CA ALA A 99 13.97 -6.30 -4.24
C ALA A 99 13.53 -6.86 -2.89
N LEU A 100 12.35 -6.44 -2.40
CA LEU A 100 11.77 -6.97 -1.17
C LEU A 100 11.49 -8.48 -1.30
N ILE A 101 10.92 -8.93 -2.42
CA ILE A 101 10.67 -10.36 -2.67
C ILE A 101 11.97 -11.16 -2.72
N GLN A 102 12.99 -10.67 -3.44
CA GLN A 102 14.29 -11.31 -3.53
C GLN A 102 15.02 -11.38 -2.18
N ALA A 103 14.81 -10.38 -1.31
CA ALA A 103 15.29 -10.38 0.07
C ALA A 103 14.49 -11.30 1.01
N GLY A 104 13.49 -12.02 0.51
CA GLY A 104 12.67 -12.96 1.29
C GLY A 104 11.39 -12.36 1.88
N TYR A 105 11.08 -11.08 1.59
CA TYR A 105 9.84 -10.42 2.00
C TYR A 105 8.73 -10.55 0.95
N ASP A 106 8.42 -11.77 0.54
CA ASP A 106 7.39 -12.14 -0.45
C ASP A 106 6.01 -12.49 0.17
N ARG A 107 5.90 -12.49 1.50
CA ARG A 107 4.66 -12.84 2.24
C ARG A 107 4.43 -11.88 3.42
N SER A 108 3.20 -11.85 3.94
CA SER A 108 2.86 -10.95 5.07
C SER A 108 3.67 -11.29 6.32
N PHE A 109 3.81 -10.35 7.24
CA PHE A 109 4.71 -10.50 8.39
C PHE A 109 4.28 -11.66 9.29
N GLU A 110 2.97 -11.90 9.44
CA GLU A 110 2.48 -13.02 10.25
C GLU A 110 2.89 -14.39 9.68
N ARG A 111 3.21 -14.46 8.38
CA ARG A 111 3.70 -15.68 7.71
C ARG A 111 5.23 -15.80 7.69
N ILE A 112 5.95 -14.75 8.10
CA ILE A 112 7.41 -14.73 8.22
C ILE A 112 7.83 -15.03 9.66
N ALA A 113 7.06 -14.58 10.66
CA ALA A 113 7.32 -14.81 12.07
C ALA A 113 7.42 -16.33 12.37
N GLY A 114 8.62 -16.79 12.75
CA GLY A 114 8.88 -18.18 13.15
C GLY A 114 9.75 -19.01 12.22
N ARG A 115 10.38 -18.44 11.19
CA ARG A 115 11.40 -19.16 10.37
C ARG A 115 12.81 -18.64 10.59
N ASP A 116 13.75 -19.58 10.54
CA ASP A 116 15.18 -19.32 10.36
C ASP A 116 15.44 -18.75 8.97
N LEU A 117 15.97 -17.51 8.88
CA LEU A 117 16.34 -16.82 7.63
C LEU A 117 17.59 -17.39 6.94
N LYS A 118 17.95 -18.64 7.25
CA LYS A 118 19.22 -19.28 6.85
C LYS A 118 19.38 -19.46 5.34
N ASP A 119 18.28 -19.39 4.59
CA ASP A 119 18.24 -19.56 3.13
C ASP A 119 17.99 -18.25 2.36
N ALA A 120 17.99 -17.09 3.04
CA ALA A 120 17.82 -15.80 2.36
C ALA A 120 19.05 -15.51 1.46
N PRO A 121 18.86 -15.11 0.18
CA PRO A 121 19.98 -14.76 -0.69
C PRO A 121 20.85 -13.65 -0.06
N LEU A 122 22.16 -13.90 0.07
CA LEU A 122 23.13 -12.95 0.63
C LEU A 122 23.46 -11.79 -0.33
N ALA A 123 23.12 -11.92 -1.60
CA ALA A 123 23.41 -10.89 -2.60
C ALA A 123 22.30 -9.82 -2.61
N PRO A 124 22.64 -8.52 -2.63
CA PRO A 124 21.65 -7.47 -2.71
C PRO A 124 20.84 -7.62 -4.00
N PRO A 125 19.51 -7.50 -3.93
CA PRO A 125 18.68 -7.54 -5.12
C PRO A 125 19.11 -6.47 -6.13
N ARG A 126 19.23 -6.86 -7.40
CA ARG A 126 19.55 -5.91 -8.48
C ARG A 126 18.25 -5.22 -8.90
N LEU A 127 18.08 -3.98 -8.46
CA LEU A 127 17.06 -3.10 -9.00
C LEU A 127 17.62 -2.40 -10.25
N PRO A 128 16.85 -2.28 -11.35
CA PRO A 128 17.13 -1.25 -12.34
C PRO A 128 17.08 0.09 -11.60
N ALA A 129 18.19 0.82 -11.58
CA ALA A 129 18.28 2.07 -10.84
C ALA A 129 17.19 3.04 -11.33
N ALA A 130 16.36 3.52 -10.40
CA ALA A 130 15.31 4.51 -10.65
C ALA A 130 14.26 4.14 -11.70
N ALA A 131 13.84 2.87 -11.74
CA ALA A 131 12.77 2.39 -12.62
C ALA A 131 11.44 3.17 -12.47
N TRP A 132 11.24 3.87 -11.35
CA TRP A 132 10.10 4.75 -11.13
C TRP A 132 10.01 5.90 -12.14
N ARG A 133 11.14 6.32 -12.73
CA ARG A 133 11.19 7.40 -13.74
C ARG A 133 10.52 7.00 -15.05
N ASP A 134 10.47 5.69 -15.33
CA ASP A 134 9.91 5.13 -16.56
C ASP A 134 8.43 4.70 -16.42
N ILE A 135 7.81 4.92 -15.25
CA ILE A 135 6.39 4.65 -15.05
C ILE A 135 5.56 5.73 -15.77
N HIS A 136 4.68 5.29 -16.66
CA HIS A 136 3.79 6.19 -17.40
C HIS A 136 2.40 6.27 -16.76
N LEU A 137 1.95 7.49 -16.50
CA LEU A 137 0.61 7.81 -16.03
C LEU A 137 -0.16 8.54 -17.13
N ASP A 138 -1.29 7.97 -17.58
CA ASP A 138 -2.25 8.64 -18.46
C ASP A 138 -3.49 9.05 -17.63
N PRO A 139 -3.61 10.34 -17.25
CA PRO A 139 -4.73 10.81 -16.42
C PRO A 139 -6.06 10.81 -17.15
N ASN A 140 -6.08 10.93 -18.48
CA ASN A 140 -7.32 10.92 -19.26
C ASN A 140 -7.99 9.54 -19.24
N ARG A 141 -7.17 8.48 -19.23
CA ARG A 141 -7.64 7.08 -19.22
C ARG A 141 -7.57 6.43 -17.84
N ARG A 142 -6.92 7.08 -16.85
CA ARG A 142 -6.50 6.52 -15.56
C ARG A 142 -5.77 5.18 -15.74
N THR A 143 -4.81 5.17 -16.66
CA THR A 143 -3.98 3.98 -16.91
C THR A 143 -2.57 4.18 -16.39
N ILE A 144 -2.06 3.17 -15.70
CA ILE A 144 -0.69 3.09 -15.20
C ILE A 144 0.02 2.04 -16.06
N THR A 145 1.19 2.36 -16.60
CA THR A 145 2.05 1.41 -17.30
C THR A 145 3.37 1.30 -16.55
N LEU A 146 3.63 0.12 -15.99
CA LEU A 146 4.94 -0.21 -15.41
C LEU A 146 5.86 -0.74 -16.51
N PRO A 147 7.17 -0.44 -16.48
CA PRO A 147 8.13 -1.14 -17.33
C PRO A 147 8.12 -2.66 -17.07
N GLU A 148 8.52 -3.45 -18.07
CA GLU A 148 8.58 -4.90 -17.92
C GLU A 148 9.50 -5.30 -16.76
N GLY A 149 9.02 -6.22 -15.92
CA GLY A 149 9.78 -6.71 -14.79
C GLY A 149 9.88 -5.74 -13.60
N VAL A 150 9.22 -4.59 -13.62
CA VAL A 150 9.07 -3.68 -12.47
C VAL A 150 7.87 -4.10 -11.62
N GLN A 151 8.00 -4.00 -10.30
CA GLN A 151 6.87 -4.17 -9.38
C GLN A 151 6.83 -3.04 -8.36
N LEU A 152 5.65 -2.46 -8.19
CA LEU A 152 5.38 -1.48 -7.16
C LEU A 152 5.20 -2.14 -5.79
N ASP A 153 5.77 -1.50 -4.77
CA ASP A 153 5.43 -1.64 -3.37
C ASP A 153 4.99 -0.26 -2.85
N LEU A 154 3.77 -0.20 -2.30
CA LEU A 154 3.19 1.04 -1.79
C LEU A 154 3.18 1.10 -0.26
N GLY A 155 3.81 0.15 0.44
CA GLY A 155 3.80 0.06 1.90
C GLY A 155 4.46 1.25 2.60
N GLY A 156 5.32 2.00 1.91
CA GLY A 156 5.92 3.23 2.44
C GLY A 156 5.02 4.47 2.38
N VAL A 157 3.84 4.39 1.73
CA VAL A 157 2.89 5.51 1.58
C VAL A 157 1.42 5.12 1.83
N ALA A 158 1.09 3.83 1.78
CA ALA A 158 -0.25 3.30 2.05
C ALA A 158 -0.32 2.77 3.48
N CYS A 159 -0.39 3.68 4.45
CA CYS A 159 -0.56 3.39 5.88
C CYS A 159 -1.92 3.84 6.41
#